data_AF-A0A956JAM9-F1
#
_entry.id   AF-A0A956JAM9-F1
#
_cell.length_a   1.000
_cell.length_b   1.000
_cell.length_c   1.000
_cell.angle_alpha   90.00
_cell.angle_beta   90.00
_cell.angle_gamma   90.00
#
_symmetry.space_group_name_H-M   'P 1'
#
loop_
_entity.id
_entity.type
_entity.pdbx_description
1 polymer ?
#
loop_
_entity_poly.entity_id
_entity_poly.type
_entity_poly.pdbx_seq_one_letter_code
_entity_poly.pdbx_strand_id
1 'polypeptide(L)'
;DDGEWQLEGSALLDFEDGSAGCSENTTAETNTTVRGTAPDGTYTGIRFDLGLPFEQNHLNADEAPPPLNTTAMFWSWAAGYKFAKIDIANDNPAPNNRWNFHLGSQGCDNGDAGPTVPPDAECSRPGRPAIALDGFDPLTGTVVLDVASLFQGVDVTADTPMTAPGCMSFLPDVNECTDLFPNLGLTWDTGDCVDDCSAQIVFSGE
;
A
#
# COMPACT_ATOMS: atom_id res chain seq x y z
N ASP A 1 -9.30 14.23 10.99
CA ASP A 1 -9.86 14.44 9.64
C ASP A 1 -9.55 15.84 9.19
N ASP A 2 -9.11 16.00 7.95
CA ASP A 2 -8.85 17.31 7.33
C ASP A 2 -9.73 17.59 6.11
N GLY A 3 -10.58 16.62 5.73
CA GLY A 3 -11.53 16.73 4.62
C GLY A 3 -10.94 16.42 3.25
N GLU A 4 -9.65 16.06 3.16
CA GLU A 4 -8.97 15.77 1.90
C GLU A 4 -8.08 14.52 1.98
N TRP A 5 -7.14 14.51 2.92
CA TRP A 5 -6.07 13.50 3.00
C TRP A 5 -6.17 12.58 4.19
N GLN A 6 -6.98 12.92 5.19
CA GLN A 6 -7.14 12.13 6.40
C GLN A 6 -8.62 11.96 6.79
N LEU A 7 -9.00 10.71 7.04
CA LEU A 7 -10.36 10.30 7.39
C LEU A 7 -10.33 9.19 8.44
N GLU A 8 -10.92 9.45 9.61
CA GLU A 8 -11.22 8.49 10.66
C GLU A 8 -10.05 7.56 11.01
N GLY A 9 -8.86 8.15 11.20
CA GLY A 9 -7.65 7.40 11.58
C GLY A 9 -6.80 6.90 10.40
N SER A 10 -7.29 7.03 9.17
CA SER A 10 -6.53 6.74 7.96
C SER A 10 -6.01 8.02 7.31
N ALA A 11 -4.86 7.92 6.66
CA ALA A 11 -4.25 9.01 5.90
C ALA A 11 -3.73 8.49 4.56
N LEU A 12 -4.00 9.21 3.47
CA LEU A 12 -3.35 8.96 2.18
C LEU A 12 -2.15 9.89 2.06
N LEU A 13 -0.96 9.30 1.98
CA LEU A 13 0.22 10.02 1.54
C LEU A 13 0.32 9.92 0.02
N ASP A 14 0.59 11.05 -0.60
CA ASP A 14 0.74 11.15 -2.04
C ASP A 14 2.00 11.94 -2.43
N PHE A 15 2.82 11.31 -3.26
CA PHE A 15 4.13 11.80 -3.69
C PHE A 15 4.22 12.01 -5.20
N GLU A 16 3.22 11.53 -5.93
CA GLU A 16 3.09 11.78 -7.35
C GLU A 16 2.53 13.21 -7.56
N ASP A 17 2.99 13.92 -8.59
CA ASP A 17 2.61 15.32 -8.84
C ASP A 17 1.96 15.54 -10.21
N GLY A 18 1.42 14.46 -10.81
CA GLY A 18 0.80 14.48 -12.12
C GLY A 18 1.78 14.75 -13.28
N SER A 19 3.10 14.76 -13.01
CA SER A 19 4.12 15.16 -13.97
C SER A 19 5.03 14.01 -14.39
N ALA A 20 5.71 14.17 -15.54
CA ALA A 20 6.67 13.20 -16.08
C ALA A 20 6.13 11.75 -16.08
N GLY A 21 6.85 10.82 -15.44
CA GLY A 21 6.46 9.41 -15.32
C GLY A 21 5.19 9.20 -14.48
N CYS A 22 4.78 10.19 -13.69
CA CYS A 22 3.58 10.20 -12.86
C CYS A 22 2.39 10.87 -13.56
N SER A 23 2.33 10.91 -14.89
CA SER A 23 1.25 11.63 -15.61
C SER A 23 -0.01 10.80 -15.91
N GLU A 24 0.01 9.49 -15.63
CA GLU A 24 -1.11 8.59 -15.89
C GLU A 24 -1.87 8.23 -14.61
N ASN A 25 -3.18 8.53 -14.56
CA ASN A 25 -4.10 8.21 -13.45
C ASN A 25 -3.68 8.82 -12.10
N THR A 26 -3.41 10.12 -12.15
CA THR A 26 -2.75 10.89 -11.10
C THR A 26 -3.26 12.33 -11.02
N THR A 27 -2.93 13.06 -9.95
CA THR A 27 -3.31 14.45 -9.67
C THR A 27 -2.08 15.34 -9.42
N ALA A 28 -2.25 16.67 -9.50
CA ALA A 28 -1.13 17.59 -9.26
C ALA A 28 -0.91 17.86 -7.77
N GLU A 29 -1.96 17.65 -6.97
CA GLU A 29 -1.96 17.77 -5.54
C GLU A 29 -1.13 16.65 -4.90
N THR A 30 -0.38 16.99 -3.85
CA THR A 30 0.47 16.03 -3.12
C THR A 30 0.18 16.13 -1.63
N ASN A 31 0.48 15.05 -0.90
CA ASN A 31 0.45 15.05 0.55
C ASN A 31 1.58 14.19 1.12
N THR A 32 2.61 14.83 1.62
CA THR A 32 3.78 14.14 2.20
C THR A 32 3.79 14.16 3.72
N THR A 33 2.68 14.51 4.37
CA THR A 33 2.64 14.64 5.83
C THR A 33 1.36 14.06 6.43
N VAL A 34 1.54 13.21 7.45
CA VAL A 34 0.46 12.81 8.36
C VAL A 34 0.39 13.82 9.51
N ARG A 35 -0.83 14.23 9.88
CA ARG A 35 -1.07 15.21 10.94
C ARG A 35 -1.98 14.61 12.00
N GLY A 36 -1.53 14.65 13.24
CA GLY A 36 -2.31 14.21 14.39
C GLY A 36 -2.01 15.01 15.64
N THR A 37 -2.77 14.74 16.67
CA THR A 37 -2.52 15.22 18.03
C THR A 37 -2.51 14.03 18.97
N ALA A 38 -1.75 14.15 20.05
CA ALA A 38 -1.72 13.16 21.12
C ALA A 38 -1.73 13.89 22.47
N PRO A 39 -2.16 13.24 23.57
CA PRO A 39 -2.10 13.82 24.91
C PRO A 39 -0.67 14.27 25.29
N ASP A 40 -0.54 15.17 26.26
CA ASP A 40 0.78 15.54 26.79
C ASP A 40 1.50 14.30 27.34
N GLY A 41 2.74 14.08 26.89
CA GLY A 41 3.51 12.90 27.28
C GLY A 41 4.88 12.85 26.60
N THR A 42 5.70 11.89 27.03
CA THR A 42 6.95 11.56 26.35
C THR A 42 6.71 10.40 25.39
N TYR A 43 6.87 10.68 24.11
CA TYR A 43 6.77 9.68 23.04
C TYR A 43 8.18 9.22 22.68
N THR A 44 8.34 7.92 22.46
CA THR A 44 9.63 7.28 22.17
C THR A 44 9.61 6.53 20.84
N GLY A 45 8.56 6.72 20.05
CA GLY A 45 8.37 6.05 18.79
C GLY A 45 6.97 6.27 18.24
N ILE A 46 6.76 5.78 17.03
CA ILE A 46 5.44 5.72 16.39
C ILE A 46 5.16 4.32 15.89
N ARG A 47 3.87 4.00 15.77
CA ARG A 47 3.39 2.76 15.14
C ARG A 47 2.20 3.07 14.25
N PHE A 48 2.13 2.40 13.12
CA PHE A 48 1.02 2.48 12.18
C PHE A 48 0.97 1.21 11.33
N ASP A 49 -0.20 0.92 10.79
CA ASP A 49 -0.35 -0.11 9.77
C ASP A 49 -0.34 0.54 8.39
N LEU A 50 0.38 -0.03 7.43
CA LEU A 50 0.24 0.34 6.02
C LEU A 50 -0.99 -0.36 5.46
N GLY A 51 -2.14 0.31 5.56
CA GLY A 51 -3.40 -0.15 4.96
C GLY A 51 -4.63 0.47 5.58
N LEU A 52 -5.79 -0.09 5.27
CA LEU A 52 -7.07 0.38 5.79
C LEU A 52 -7.71 -0.63 6.76
N PRO A 53 -8.48 -0.15 7.75
CA PRO A 53 -9.39 -1.00 8.50
C PRO A 53 -10.46 -1.58 7.56
N PHE A 54 -11.04 -2.73 7.93
CA PHE A 54 -11.96 -3.47 7.07
C PHE A 54 -13.17 -2.62 6.64
N GLU A 55 -13.70 -1.83 7.58
CA GLU A 55 -14.86 -0.97 7.40
C GLU A 55 -14.62 0.13 6.35
N GLN A 56 -13.37 0.53 6.14
CA GLN A 56 -12.98 1.49 5.11
C GLN A 56 -12.54 0.80 3.81
N ASN A 57 -11.88 -0.35 3.90
CA ASN A 57 -11.27 -1.03 2.76
C ASN A 57 -12.24 -1.41 1.64
N HIS A 58 -13.53 -1.57 1.94
CA HIS A 58 -14.52 -2.02 0.96
C HIS A 58 -15.66 -1.01 0.72
N LEU A 59 -15.45 0.25 1.10
CA LEU A 59 -16.37 1.33 0.76
C LEU A 59 -16.39 1.57 -0.75
N ASN A 60 -17.57 1.96 -1.27
CA ASN A 60 -17.72 2.35 -2.66
C ASN A 60 -16.92 3.63 -2.95
N ALA A 61 -15.90 3.54 -3.80
CA ALA A 61 -15.02 4.65 -4.14
C ALA A 61 -15.74 5.83 -4.84
N ASP A 62 -16.88 5.59 -5.48
CA ASP A 62 -17.67 6.66 -6.10
C ASP A 62 -18.48 7.48 -5.08
N GLU A 63 -18.68 6.95 -3.86
CA GLU A 63 -19.52 7.55 -2.82
C GLU A 63 -18.73 7.91 -1.54
N ALA A 64 -17.56 7.32 -1.34
CA ALA A 64 -16.73 7.54 -0.17
C ALA A 64 -16.20 8.99 -0.13
N PRO A 65 -16.03 9.57 1.07
CA PRO A 65 -15.38 10.88 1.20
C PRO A 65 -13.86 10.77 0.94
N PRO A 66 -13.17 11.88 0.64
CA PRO A 66 -11.71 11.91 0.59
C PRO A 66 -11.05 11.38 1.88
N PRO A 67 -9.89 10.69 1.77
CA PRO A 67 -9.16 10.38 0.54
C PRO A 67 -9.66 9.10 -0.18
N LEU A 68 -10.73 8.47 0.32
CA LEU A 68 -11.22 7.18 -0.20
C LEU A 68 -11.97 7.30 -1.54
N ASN A 69 -12.19 8.52 -2.06
CA ASN A 69 -12.65 8.72 -3.43
C ASN A 69 -11.53 8.73 -4.48
N THR A 70 -10.27 8.52 -4.08
CA THR A 70 -9.13 8.42 -5.00
C THR A 70 -9.19 7.11 -5.78
N THR A 71 -9.88 7.13 -6.92
CA THR A 71 -10.13 5.93 -7.75
C THR A 71 -8.87 5.20 -8.22
N ALA A 72 -7.73 5.90 -8.35
CA ALA A 72 -6.43 5.28 -8.65
C ALA A 72 -5.98 4.29 -7.55
N MET A 73 -6.46 4.47 -6.32
CA MET A 73 -6.22 3.60 -5.18
C MET A 73 -7.29 2.52 -5.03
N PHE A 74 -8.27 2.39 -5.92
CA PHE A 74 -9.31 1.35 -5.82
C PHE A 74 -9.10 0.21 -6.83
N TRP A 75 -9.45 -1.01 -6.43
CA TRP A 75 -9.49 -2.21 -7.27
C TRP A 75 -10.92 -2.76 -7.37
N SER A 76 -11.42 -2.90 -8.60
CA SER A 76 -12.72 -3.51 -8.84
C SER A 76 -12.74 -5.02 -8.57
N TRP A 77 -11.62 -5.73 -8.73
CA TRP A 77 -11.57 -7.20 -8.61
C TRP A 77 -11.45 -7.71 -7.16
N ALA A 78 -11.08 -6.86 -6.22
CA ALA A 78 -11.12 -7.14 -4.78
C ALA A 78 -12.26 -6.36 -4.08
N ALA A 79 -13.03 -5.60 -4.85
CA ALA A 79 -13.98 -4.59 -4.36
C ALA A 79 -13.40 -3.79 -3.18
N GLY A 80 -12.18 -3.29 -3.32
CA GLY A 80 -11.48 -2.63 -2.21
C GLY A 80 -10.26 -1.82 -2.61
N TYR A 81 -9.55 -1.26 -1.63
CA TYR A 81 -8.47 -0.32 -1.89
C TYR A 81 -7.08 -0.96 -1.89
N LYS A 82 -6.19 -0.35 -2.67
CA LYS A 82 -4.74 -0.45 -2.54
C LYS A 82 -4.32 0.25 -1.27
N PHE A 83 -3.40 -0.35 -0.54
CA PHE A 83 -2.69 0.22 0.60
C PHE A 83 -1.39 0.91 0.19
N ALA A 84 -0.84 0.50 -0.95
CA ALA A 84 0.26 1.19 -1.61
C ALA A 84 0.11 1.05 -3.13
N LYS A 85 0.50 2.10 -3.87
CA LYS A 85 0.64 2.10 -5.33
C LYS A 85 1.98 2.72 -5.68
N ILE A 86 2.93 1.90 -6.13
CA ILE A 86 4.26 2.32 -6.54
C ILE A 86 4.51 1.75 -7.93
N ASP A 87 4.43 2.60 -8.95
CA ASP A 87 4.63 2.21 -10.34
C ASP A 87 5.97 2.75 -10.82
N ILE A 88 6.85 1.88 -11.31
CA ILE A 88 8.18 2.24 -11.78
C ILE A 88 8.36 1.91 -13.26
N ALA A 89 9.33 2.57 -13.88
CA ALA A 89 9.82 2.24 -15.19
C ALA A 89 11.23 1.61 -15.10
N ASN A 90 11.51 0.64 -15.97
CA ASN A 90 12.81 -0.02 -16.09
C ASN A 90 13.40 0.20 -17.50
N ASP A 91 14.58 -0.37 -17.74
CA ASP A 91 15.35 -0.17 -18.98
C ASP A 91 14.89 -1.04 -20.17
N ASN A 92 13.85 -1.87 -20.02
CA ASN A 92 13.33 -2.65 -21.13
C ASN A 92 12.76 -1.74 -22.24
N PRO A 93 12.65 -2.25 -23.48
CA PRO A 93 11.91 -1.54 -24.52
C PRO A 93 10.40 -1.49 -24.21
N ALA A 94 9.79 -0.33 -24.46
CA ALA A 94 8.34 -0.18 -24.41
C ALA A 94 7.64 -1.20 -25.34
N PRO A 95 6.47 -1.75 -24.94
CA PRO A 95 5.69 -1.42 -23.76
C PRO A 95 6.08 -2.19 -22.47
N ASN A 96 7.11 -3.03 -22.49
CA ASN A 96 7.46 -3.95 -21.39
C ASN A 96 8.35 -3.32 -20.31
N ASN A 97 8.36 -1.99 -20.27
CA ASN A 97 9.26 -1.21 -19.43
C ASN A 97 8.59 -0.68 -18.17
N ARG A 98 7.38 -1.17 -17.85
CA ARG A 98 6.62 -0.84 -16.65
C ARG A 98 6.69 -2.00 -15.67
N TRP A 99 6.77 -1.69 -14.38
CA TRP A 99 6.73 -2.67 -13.30
C TRP A 99 5.97 -2.04 -12.13
N ASN A 100 4.95 -2.72 -11.62
CA ASN A 100 4.06 -2.13 -10.62
C ASN A 100 4.15 -2.90 -9.31
N PHE A 101 4.23 -2.18 -8.20
CA PHE A 101 4.01 -2.70 -6.87
C PHE A 101 2.72 -2.12 -6.31
N HIS A 102 1.69 -2.94 -6.19
CA HIS A 102 0.47 -2.60 -5.48
C HIS A 102 0.25 -3.56 -4.32
N LEU A 103 0.00 -3.00 -3.13
CA LEU A 103 -0.32 -3.74 -1.92
C LEU A 103 -1.80 -3.61 -1.61
N GLY A 104 -2.44 -4.68 -1.14
CA GLY A 104 -3.77 -4.62 -0.54
C GLY A 104 -4.27 -5.99 -0.11
N SER A 105 -5.46 -6.03 0.50
CA SER A 105 -6.03 -7.28 1.01
C SER A 105 -6.36 -8.28 -0.10
N GLN A 106 -6.18 -9.56 0.22
CA GLN A 106 -6.32 -10.69 -0.69
C GLN A 106 -7.20 -11.77 -0.08
N GLY A 107 -7.75 -12.65 -0.92
CA GLY A 107 -8.60 -13.75 -0.45
C GLY A 107 -9.86 -13.26 0.27
N CYS A 108 -10.43 -12.16 -0.25
CA CYS A 108 -11.73 -11.63 0.14
C CYS A 108 -12.82 -12.52 -0.50
N ASP A 109 -13.57 -13.25 0.31
CA ASP A 109 -14.67 -14.10 -0.16
C ASP A 109 -15.99 -13.33 -0.09
N ASN A 110 -16.72 -13.32 -1.20
CA ASN A 110 -18.05 -12.73 -1.33
C ASN A 110 -19.06 -13.72 -1.92
N GLY A 111 -18.72 -15.02 -1.89
CA GLY A 111 -19.57 -16.12 -2.33
C GLY A 111 -20.08 -15.91 -3.77
N ASP A 112 -21.38 -16.11 -3.96
CA ASP A 112 -22.03 -16.01 -5.27
C ASP A 112 -22.21 -14.57 -5.77
N ALA A 113 -21.93 -13.55 -4.93
CA ALA A 113 -22.07 -12.15 -5.32
C ALA A 113 -20.99 -11.71 -6.32
N GLY A 114 -19.85 -12.41 -6.32
CA GLY A 114 -18.75 -12.22 -7.26
C GLY A 114 -17.81 -11.07 -6.91
N PRO A 115 -16.59 -11.06 -7.46
CA PRO A 115 -15.41 -10.32 -6.97
C PRO A 115 -15.55 -8.79 -6.90
N THR A 116 -16.54 -8.22 -7.57
CA THR A 116 -16.81 -6.77 -7.60
C THR A 116 -17.77 -6.31 -6.50
N VAL A 117 -18.22 -7.22 -5.65
CA VAL A 117 -19.10 -6.91 -4.51
C VAL A 117 -18.25 -6.91 -3.24
N PRO A 118 -18.38 -5.88 -2.37
CA PRO A 118 -17.74 -5.86 -1.06
C PRO A 118 -18.00 -7.15 -0.26
N PRO A 119 -16.96 -7.78 0.33
CA PRO A 119 -17.14 -8.89 1.25
C PRO A 119 -17.84 -8.45 2.54
N ASP A 120 -18.46 -9.38 3.25
CA ASP A 120 -19.13 -9.15 4.54
C ASP A 120 -18.25 -9.52 5.76
N ALA A 121 -17.07 -10.07 5.51
CA ALA A 121 -16.07 -10.45 6.52
C ALA A 121 -14.65 -10.10 6.07
N GLU A 122 -13.73 -10.03 7.03
CA GLU A 122 -12.32 -9.76 6.76
C GLU A 122 -11.72 -10.73 5.73
N CYS A 123 -10.91 -10.18 4.83
CA CYS A 123 -10.20 -10.98 3.85
C CYS A 123 -9.18 -11.90 4.53
N SER A 124 -9.05 -13.13 4.02
CA SER A 124 -8.18 -14.16 4.61
C SER A 124 -6.69 -13.84 4.57
N ARG A 125 -6.27 -12.89 3.74
CA ARG A 125 -4.90 -12.40 3.64
C ARG A 125 -4.91 -10.87 3.76
N PRO A 126 -4.71 -10.30 4.96
CA PRO A 126 -4.97 -8.89 5.21
C PRO A 126 -4.01 -7.98 4.45
N GLY A 127 -2.72 -8.32 4.35
CA GLY A 127 -1.73 -7.54 3.60
C GLY A 127 -1.46 -6.17 4.22
N ARG A 128 -1.49 -6.07 5.56
CA ARG A 128 -1.30 -4.83 6.32
C ARG A 128 0.00 -4.90 7.14
N PRO A 129 1.15 -4.47 6.59
CA PRO A 129 2.40 -4.40 7.35
C PRO A 129 2.26 -3.49 8.56
N ALA A 130 2.61 -4.01 9.74
CA ALA A 130 2.72 -3.23 10.96
C ALA A 130 4.11 -2.57 11.00
N ILE A 131 4.14 -1.25 11.04
CA ILE A 131 5.38 -0.48 11.10
C ILE A 131 5.57 0.03 12.52
N ALA A 132 6.71 -0.29 13.13
CA ALA A 132 7.11 0.23 14.43
C ALA A 132 8.48 0.91 14.33
N LEU A 133 8.49 2.22 14.61
CA LEU A 133 9.71 3.03 14.61
C LEU A 133 10.01 3.46 16.05
N ASP A 134 10.76 2.62 16.75
CA ASP A 134 11.25 2.92 18.10
C ASP A 134 12.39 3.95 18.05
N GLY A 135 12.54 4.75 19.10
CA GLY A 135 13.51 5.84 19.17
C GLY A 135 13.17 7.08 18.32
N PHE A 136 12.01 7.11 17.68
CA PHE A 136 11.57 8.19 16.79
C PHE A 136 10.90 9.35 17.55
N ASP A 137 11.27 10.59 17.22
CA ASP A 137 10.59 11.80 17.72
C ASP A 137 9.56 12.28 16.68
N PRO A 138 8.25 12.14 16.93
CA PRO A 138 7.22 12.52 15.98
C PRO A 138 7.09 14.04 15.74
N LEU A 139 7.74 14.88 16.56
CA LEU A 139 7.71 16.34 16.39
C LEU A 139 8.81 16.85 15.46
N THR A 140 9.88 16.09 15.27
CA THR A 140 11.07 16.55 14.54
C THR A 140 11.61 15.55 13.52
N GLY A 141 11.34 14.26 13.71
CA GLY A 141 11.81 13.19 12.85
C GLY A 141 11.04 13.10 11.53
N THR A 142 11.66 12.48 10.55
CA THR A 142 11.07 12.16 9.25
C THR A 142 10.93 10.65 9.09
N VAL A 143 9.74 10.19 8.73
CA VAL A 143 9.54 8.80 8.32
C VAL A 143 9.94 8.67 6.86
N VAL A 144 10.87 7.76 6.57
CA VAL A 144 11.34 7.48 5.22
C VAL A 144 10.66 6.22 4.72
N LEU A 145 10.06 6.33 3.53
CA LEU A 145 9.68 5.19 2.68
C LEU A 145 10.82 4.95 1.69
N ASP A 146 11.63 3.94 1.94
CA ASP A 146 12.73 3.55 1.05
C ASP A 146 12.23 2.59 -0.04
N VAL A 147 11.89 3.18 -1.18
CA VAL A 147 11.44 2.45 -2.37
C VAL A 147 12.53 1.51 -2.91
N ALA A 148 13.82 1.82 -2.75
CA ALA A 148 14.88 0.93 -3.20
C ALA A 148 14.96 -0.33 -2.30
N SER A 149 14.80 -0.16 -0.99
CA SER A 149 14.73 -1.28 -0.04
C SER A 149 13.50 -2.16 -0.28
N LEU A 150 12.37 -1.58 -0.71
CA LEU A 150 11.20 -2.36 -1.12
C LEU A 150 11.54 -3.32 -2.26
N PHE A 151 12.23 -2.85 -3.32
CA PHE A 151 12.60 -3.68 -4.47
C PHE A 151 13.88 -4.50 -4.27
N GLN A 152 14.45 -4.52 -3.06
CA GLN A 152 15.68 -5.24 -2.80
C GLN A 152 15.52 -6.74 -3.07
N GLY A 153 16.40 -7.30 -3.91
CA GLY A 153 16.40 -8.72 -4.25
C GLY A 153 15.48 -9.11 -5.40
N VAL A 154 14.78 -8.15 -6.02
CA VAL A 154 13.85 -8.39 -7.13
C VAL A 154 14.43 -7.88 -8.45
N ASP A 155 14.31 -8.71 -9.50
CA ASP A 155 14.62 -8.27 -10.87
C ASP A 155 13.41 -7.58 -11.48
N VAL A 156 13.36 -6.25 -11.35
CA VAL A 156 12.28 -5.42 -11.91
C VAL A 156 12.30 -5.32 -13.45
N THR A 157 13.25 -5.98 -14.12
CA THR A 157 13.27 -6.13 -15.60
C THR A 157 12.64 -7.45 -16.07
N ALA A 158 12.36 -8.36 -15.14
CA ALA A 158 11.68 -9.62 -15.39
C ALA A 158 10.22 -9.56 -14.93
N ASP A 159 9.38 -10.32 -15.63
CA ASP A 159 7.96 -10.45 -15.33
C ASP A 159 7.49 -11.85 -15.72
N THR A 160 6.57 -12.41 -14.95
CA THR A 160 6.00 -13.72 -15.22
C THR A 160 5.21 -13.69 -16.54
N PRO A 161 5.43 -14.62 -17.48
CA PRO A 161 4.70 -14.60 -18.74
C PRO A 161 3.19 -14.72 -18.53
N MET A 162 2.42 -13.86 -19.22
CA MET A 162 0.96 -13.82 -19.18
C MET A 162 0.34 -13.36 -17.85
N THR A 163 1.10 -12.69 -16.97
CA THR A 163 0.59 -11.99 -15.79
C THR A 163 0.56 -10.48 -16.00
N ALA A 164 0.05 -9.73 -15.01
CA ALA A 164 0.21 -8.29 -14.99
C ALA A 164 1.68 -7.94 -14.65
N PRO A 165 2.19 -6.78 -15.10
CA PRO A 165 3.56 -6.39 -14.85
C PRO A 165 3.82 -6.09 -13.37
N GLY A 166 4.66 -6.92 -12.75
CA GLY A 166 5.12 -6.79 -11.37
C GLY A 166 4.22 -7.45 -10.33
N CYS A 167 4.27 -6.95 -9.09
CA CYS A 167 3.48 -7.46 -7.99
C CYS A 167 2.25 -6.60 -7.74
N MET A 168 1.07 -7.09 -8.12
CA MET A 168 -0.20 -6.39 -7.86
C MET A 168 -1.03 -7.00 -6.74
N SER A 169 -0.41 -7.77 -5.84
CA SER A 169 -1.10 -8.53 -4.78
C SER A 169 -2.26 -9.37 -5.33
N PHE A 170 -2.09 -9.95 -6.51
CA PHE A 170 -3.06 -10.84 -7.13
C PHE A 170 -2.51 -12.27 -7.07
N LEU A 171 -3.35 -13.25 -6.70
CA LEU A 171 -2.90 -14.63 -6.42
C LEU A 171 -2.17 -15.29 -7.60
N PRO A 172 -2.55 -15.08 -8.87
CA PRO A 172 -1.77 -15.51 -10.03
C PRO A 172 -0.37 -14.89 -10.19
N ASP A 173 -0.08 -13.76 -9.56
CA ASP A 173 1.22 -13.06 -9.61
C ASP A 173 2.17 -13.60 -8.52
N VAL A 174 2.31 -14.94 -8.48
CA VAL A 174 2.96 -15.64 -7.36
C VAL A 174 4.43 -15.28 -7.24
N ASN A 175 5.16 -15.13 -8.35
CA ASN A 175 6.62 -15.02 -8.28
C ASN A 175 7.07 -13.64 -7.79
N GLU A 176 6.55 -12.58 -8.41
CA GLU A 176 6.97 -11.20 -8.14
C GLU A 176 6.60 -10.77 -6.71
N CYS A 177 5.44 -11.17 -6.21
CA CYS A 177 5.01 -10.81 -4.87
C CYS A 177 5.66 -11.65 -3.77
N THR A 178 6.06 -12.89 -4.06
CA THR A 178 6.74 -13.76 -3.08
C THR A 178 8.06 -13.16 -2.63
N ASP A 179 8.78 -12.50 -3.55
CA ASP A 179 10.08 -11.91 -3.24
C ASP A 179 9.96 -10.54 -2.54
N LEU A 180 8.88 -9.78 -2.79
CA LEU A 180 8.70 -8.44 -2.20
C LEU A 180 8.06 -8.43 -0.81
N PHE A 181 7.10 -9.31 -0.53
CA PHE A 181 6.37 -9.31 0.73
C PHE A 181 7.29 -9.40 1.97
N PRO A 182 8.37 -10.21 1.97
CA PRO A 182 9.32 -10.25 3.07
C PRO A 182 10.00 -8.92 3.37
N ASN A 183 10.22 -8.05 2.37
CA ASN A 183 10.80 -6.72 2.60
C ASN A 183 9.88 -5.83 3.44
N LEU A 184 8.57 -6.09 3.42
CA LEU A 184 7.57 -5.46 4.27
C LEU A 184 7.30 -6.25 5.57
N GLY A 185 8.04 -7.33 5.82
CA GLY A 185 7.83 -8.20 6.98
C GLY A 185 6.61 -9.12 6.86
N LEU A 186 5.99 -9.21 5.68
CA LEU A 186 4.84 -10.08 5.42
C LEU A 186 5.27 -11.45 4.89
N THR A 187 4.42 -12.46 5.07
CA THR A 187 4.49 -13.69 4.25
C THR A 187 3.61 -13.57 3.02
N TRP A 188 4.06 -14.12 1.89
CA TRP A 188 3.19 -14.24 0.73
C TRP A 188 1.98 -15.13 1.05
N ASP A 189 2.18 -16.35 1.55
CA ASP A 189 1.10 -17.33 1.70
C ASP A 189 -0.11 -16.82 2.51
N THR A 190 0.13 -16.09 3.60
CA THR A 190 -0.96 -15.59 4.47
C THR A 190 -1.17 -14.09 4.41
N GLY A 191 -0.23 -13.30 3.86
CA GLY A 191 -0.32 -11.85 3.91
C GLY A 191 -0.25 -11.26 5.33
N ASP A 192 0.14 -12.06 6.32
CA ASP A 192 0.31 -11.64 7.72
C ASP A 192 1.75 -11.20 7.99
N CYS A 193 1.90 -10.37 9.01
CA CYS A 193 3.19 -10.05 9.61
C CYS A 193 3.86 -11.30 10.22
N VAL A 194 5.13 -11.49 9.89
CA VAL A 194 6.03 -12.38 10.64
C VAL A 194 6.66 -11.58 11.77
N ASP A 195 6.54 -12.07 13.01
CA ASP A 195 7.14 -11.44 14.19
C ASP A 195 6.84 -9.93 14.26
N ASP A 196 5.56 -9.58 14.18
CA ASP A 196 5.05 -8.19 14.16
C ASP A 196 5.67 -7.31 13.06
N CYS A 197 6.03 -7.91 11.92
CA CYS A 197 6.70 -7.24 10.79
C CYS A 197 8.04 -6.60 11.19
N SER A 198 8.65 -7.05 12.29
CA SER A 198 9.90 -6.48 12.83
C SER A 198 11.10 -6.59 11.89
N ALA A 199 11.03 -7.47 10.90
CA ALA A 199 12.03 -7.65 9.86
C ALA A 199 11.83 -6.75 8.62
N GLN A 200 10.78 -5.91 8.58
CA GLN A 200 10.56 -4.99 7.47
C GLN A 200 11.75 -4.01 7.33
N ILE A 201 12.14 -3.70 6.10
CA ILE A 201 13.29 -2.85 5.77
C ILE A 201 12.91 -1.59 4.98
N VAL A 202 11.62 -1.37 4.77
CA VAL A 202 11.08 -0.35 3.84
C VAL A 202 10.84 0.98 4.54
N PHE A 203 10.51 0.95 5.84
CA PHE A 203 10.25 2.14 6.64
C PHE A 203 11.29 2.33 7.73
N SER A 204 11.83 3.54 7.83
CA SER A 204 12.74 3.95 8.89
C SER A 204 12.41 5.35 9.40
N GLY A 205 12.90 5.68 10.60
CA GLY A 205 12.88 7.04 11.13
C GLY A 205 14.26 7.70 11.05
N GLU A 206 14.31 8.95 10.59
CA GLU A 206 15.50 9.82 10.58
C GLU A 206 15.33 11.06 11.48
#